data_AF-A0A537QAJ6-F1
#
_entry.id   AF-A0A537QAJ6-F1
#
_cell.length_a   1.000
_cell.length_b   1.000
_cell.length_c   1.000
_cell.angle_alpha   90.00
_cell.angle_beta   90.00
_cell.angle_gamma   90.00
#
_symmetry.space_group_name_H-M   'P 1'
#
loop_
_entity.id
_entity.type
_entity.pdbx_description
1 polymer ?
#
loop_
_entity_poly.entity_id
_entity_poly.type
_entity_poly.pdbx_seq_one_letter_code
_entity_poly.pdbx_strand_id
1 'polypeptide(L)'
;MASSIGPTSTRLSWEADHITYVAKVRHSARFRAAHPETIAEYRPRAEAALSFVDKTVETRPFLVGDYCTIADIGCWGRMVFMAEGGFDIADWPHLEAWARRLKAMPGFALPYDLIPSKDREFDPV
;
A
#
# COMPACT_ATOMS: atom_id res chain seq x y z
N MET A 1 -22.84 -24.94 -4.29
CA MET A 1 -22.93 -23.72 -3.45
C MET A 1 -21.72 -22.85 -3.75
N ALA A 2 -21.89 -21.80 -4.56
CA ALA A 2 -20.83 -20.82 -4.78
C ALA A 2 -20.79 -19.91 -3.55
N SER A 3 -19.75 -20.03 -2.73
CA SER A 3 -19.49 -19.08 -1.65
C SER A 3 -19.28 -17.71 -2.29
N SER A 4 -20.24 -16.80 -2.12
CA SER A 4 -20.10 -15.40 -2.50
C SER A 4 -18.88 -14.82 -1.77
N ILE A 5 -17.82 -14.54 -2.51
CA ILE A 5 -16.63 -13.89 -1.97
C ILE A 5 -17.07 -12.48 -1.55
N GLY A 6 -17.06 -12.21 -0.24
CA GLY A 6 -17.46 -10.92 0.31
C GLY A 6 -16.56 -9.78 -0.19
N PRO A 7 -17.03 -8.53 -0.16
CA PRO A 7 -16.35 -7.38 -0.76
C PRO A 7 -14.93 -7.16 -0.21
N THR A 8 -14.68 -7.50 1.06
CA THR A 8 -13.34 -7.45 1.67
C THR A 8 -12.35 -8.43 1.02
N SER A 9 -12.77 -9.68 0.79
CA SER A 9 -11.90 -10.70 0.19
C SER A 9 -11.58 -10.38 -1.26
N THR A 10 -12.54 -9.81 -2.00
CA THR A 10 -12.30 -9.30 -3.36
C THR A 10 -11.28 -8.15 -3.35
N ARG A 11 -11.36 -7.24 -2.37
CA ARG A 11 -10.39 -6.14 -2.22
C ARG A 11 -8.98 -6.62 -1.88
N LEU A 12 -8.84 -7.63 -1.03
CA LEU A 12 -7.54 -8.22 -0.71
C LEU A 12 -6.90 -8.91 -1.91
N SER A 13 -7.67 -9.68 -2.68
CA SER A 13 -7.15 -10.30 -3.91
C SER A 13 -6.71 -9.23 -4.90
N TRP A 14 -7.50 -8.17 -5.08
CA TRP A 14 -7.13 -7.05 -5.95
C TRP A 14 -5.84 -6.36 -5.48
N GLU A 15 -5.71 -6.10 -4.17
CA GLU A 15 -4.51 -5.47 -3.57
C GLU A 15 -3.25 -6.27 -3.88
N ALA A 16 -3.29 -7.58 -3.66
CA ALA A 16 -2.16 -8.47 -3.88
C ALA A 16 -1.64 -8.40 -5.32
N ASP A 17 -2.54 -8.27 -6.30
CA ASP A 17 -2.21 -8.22 -7.72
C ASP A 17 -1.73 -6.84 -8.19
N HIS A 18 -2.28 -5.75 -7.63
CA HIS A 18 -2.10 -4.39 -8.16
C HIS A 18 -1.14 -3.55 -7.34
N ILE A 19 -1.25 -3.58 -6.01
CA ILE A 19 -0.40 -2.75 -5.14
C ILE A 19 1.06 -3.25 -5.14
N THR A 20 1.30 -4.52 -5.51
CA THR A 20 2.65 -5.06 -5.72
C THR A 20 3.48 -4.24 -6.70
N TYR A 21 2.88 -3.56 -7.68
CA TYR A 21 3.63 -2.71 -8.62
C TYR A 21 4.26 -1.49 -7.95
N VAL A 22 3.63 -0.91 -6.92
CA VAL A 22 4.22 0.16 -6.11
C VAL A 22 5.50 -0.35 -5.44
N ALA A 23 5.47 -1.56 -4.88
CA ALA A 23 6.64 -2.19 -4.27
C ALA A 23 7.74 -2.51 -5.29
N LYS A 24 7.39 -2.94 -6.51
CA LYS A 24 8.35 -3.19 -7.59
C LYS A 24 9.06 -1.91 -8.06
N VAL A 25 8.32 -0.81 -8.21
CA VAL A 25 8.90 0.50 -8.57
C VAL A 25 9.86 0.97 -7.47
N ARG A 26 9.44 0.89 -6.20
CA ARG A 26 10.31 1.15 -5.05
C ARG A 26 11.58 0.30 -5.10
N HIS A 27 11.45 -1.00 -5.33
CA HIS A 27 12.61 -1.90 -5.34
C HIS A 27 13.64 -1.46 -6.38
N SER A 28 13.17 -1.11 -7.58
CA SER A 28 14.04 -0.61 -8.63
C SER A 28 14.70 0.72 -8.31
N ALA A 29 13.97 1.64 -7.68
CA ALA A 29 14.48 2.96 -7.34
C ALA A 29 15.49 2.93 -6.17
N ARG A 30 15.25 2.08 -5.16
CA ARG A 30 15.98 2.10 -3.89
C ARG A 30 17.03 1.00 -3.71
N PHE A 31 16.75 -0.21 -4.19
CA PHE A 31 17.58 -1.39 -3.84
C PHE A 31 18.38 -1.92 -5.02
N ARG A 32 17.75 -2.07 -6.18
CA ARG A 32 18.42 -2.59 -7.38
C ARG A 32 17.71 -2.15 -8.64
N ALA A 33 18.38 -1.31 -9.44
CA ALA A 33 17.88 -0.87 -10.74
C ALA A 33 17.47 -2.07 -11.60
N ALA A 34 16.20 -2.08 -12.01
CA ALA A 34 15.69 -2.99 -13.02
C ALA A 34 16.04 -2.46 -14.42
N HIS A 35 15.90 -3.30 -15.44
CA HIS A 35 16.13 -2.90 -16.82
C HIS A 35 15.06 -1.86 -17.25
N PRO A 36 15.41 -0.83 -18.05
CA PRO A 36 14.50 0.28 -18.36
C PRO A 36 13.11 -0.11 -18.86
N GLU A 37 12.96 -1.10 -19.74
CA GLU A 37 11.65 -1.56 -20.23
C GLU A 37 10.79 -2.19 -19.14
N THR A 38 11.40 -2.82 -18.14
CA THR A 38 10.67 -3.39 -17.00
C THR A 38 10.02 -2.27 -16.17
N ILE A 39 10.73 -1.15 -15.99
CA ILE A 39 10.19 0.00 -15.25
C ILE A 39 9.18 0.78 -16.06
N ALA A 40 9.36 0.87 -17.38
CA ALA A 40 8.36 1.42 -18.28
C ALA A 40 7.03 0.65 -18.20
N GLU A 41 7.05 -0.66 -17.90
CA GLU A 41 5.84 -1.45 -17.66
C GLU A 41 5.28 -1.30 -16.25
N TYR A 42 6.14 -1.26 -15.22
CA TYR A 42 5.69 -1.27 -13.82
C TYR A 42 5.13 0.07 -13.34
N ARG A 43 5.71 1.19 -13.78
CA ARG A 43 5.31 2.52 -13.32
C ARG A 43 3.85 2.84 -13.65
N PRO A 44 3.36 2.67 -14.89
CA PRO A 44 1.96 2.94 -15.21
C PRO A 44 0.98 2.05 -14.42
N ARG A 45 1.37 0.80 -14.11
CA ARG A 45 0.54 -0.10 -13.30
C ARG A 45 0.47 0.33 -11.84
N ALA A 46 1.59 0.82 -11.29
CA ALA A 46 1.61 1.40 -9.95
C ALA A 46 0.71 2.65 -9.90
N GLU A 47 0.82 3.56 -10.87
CA GLU A 47 -0.01 4.77 -10.98
C GLU A 47 -1.50 4.42 -11.11
N ALA A 48 -1.84 3.39 -11.91
CA ALA A 48 -3.21 2.90 -12.04
C ALA A 48 -3.75 2.34 -10.71
N ALA A 49 -2.92 1.63 -9.95
CA ALA A 49 -3.32 1.09 -8.65
C ALA A 49 -3.54 2.22 -7.61
N LEU A 50 -2.66 3.22 -7.58
CA LEU A 50 -2.82 4.42 -6.73
C LEU A 50 -4.10 5.18 -7.09
N SER A 51 -4.34 5.41 -8.39
CA SER A 51 -5.53 6.09 -8.90
C SER A 51 -6.82 5.34 -8.59
N PHE A 52 -6.80 4.01 -8.61
CA PHE A 52 -7.95 3.20 -8.22
C PHE A 52 -8.26 3.31 -6.72
N VAL A 53 -7.24 3.33 -5.86
CA VAL A 53 -7.42 3.52 -4.42
C VAL A 53 -7.99 4.92 -4.16
N ASP A 54 -7.40 5.95 -4.77
CA ASP A 54 -7.85 7.34 -4.67
C ASP A 54 -9.34 7.49 -5.02
N LYS A 55 -9.73 6.99 -6.20
CA LYS A 55 -11.13 6.99 -6.64
C LYS A 55 -12.04 6.15 -5.74
N THR A 56 -11.54 5.04 -5.18
CA THR A 56 -12.33 4.21 -4.28
C THR A 56 -12.72 4.99 -3.03
N VAL A 57 -11.76 5.70 -2.42
CA VAL A 57 -11.92 6.38 -1.13
C VAL A 57 -12.39 7.84 -1.28
N GLU A 58 -12.74 8.25 -2.51
CA GLU A 58 -13.41 9.51 -2.80
C GLU A 58 -14.78 9.60 -2.10
N THR A 59 -15.58 8.54 -2.20
CA THR A 59 -16.99 8.53 -1.76
C THR A 59 -17.23 7.82 -0.43
N ARG A 60 -16.18 7.25 0.17
CA ARG A 60 -16.25 6.44 1.40
C ARG A 60 -14.96 6.59 2.21
N PRO A 61 -15.01 6.44 3.54
CA PRO A 61 -13.83 6.67 4.37
C PRO A 61 -12.75 5.58 4.24
N PHE A 62 -13.12 4.34 3.91
CA PHE A 62 -12.23 3.17 3.78
C PHE A 62 -12.58 2.31 2.55
N LEU A 63 -11.71 1.37 2.16
CA LEU A 63 -11.81 0.64 0.89
C LEU A 63 -13.10 -0.18 0.72
N VAL A 64 -13.64 -0.73 1.82
CA VAL A 64 -14.83 -1.61 1.78
C VAL A 64 -16.10 -0.86 2.19
N GLY A 65 -16.02 0.07 3.14
CA GLY A 65 -17.17 0.79 3.69
C GLY A 65 -16.76 1.82 4.74
N ASP A 66 -17.52 1.88 5.84
CA ASP A 66 -17.40 2.96 6.84
C ASP A 66 -16.29 2.73 7.88
N TYR A 67 -15.77 1.51 7.97
CA TYR A 67 -14.76 1.12 8.96
C TYR A 67 -13.49 0.60 8.29
N CYS A 68 -12.35 0.83 8.94
CA CYS A 68 -11.08 0.27 8.51
C CYS A 68 -11.14 -1.26 8.56
N THR A 69 -10.63 -1.90 7.52
CA THR A 69 -10.55 -3.37 7.44
C THR A 69 -9.12 -3.79 7.13
N ILE A 70 -8.88 -5.11 7.15
CA ILE A 70 -7.60 -5.68 6.69
C ILE A 70 -7.28 -5.33 5.23
N ALA A 71 -8.27 -4.98 4.40
CA ALA A 71 -8.01 -4.50 3.05
C ALA A 71 -7.26 -3.16 3.05
N ASP A 72 -7.61 -2.25 3.96
CA ASP A 72 -6.94 -0.96 4.08
C ASP A 72 -5.50 -1.12 4.56
N ILE A 73 -5.30 -1.96 5.58
CA ILE A 73 -3.98 -2.27 6.15
C ILE A 73 -3.08 -2.94 5.11
N GLY A 74 -3.63 -3.92 4.37
CA GLY A 74 -2.91 -4.61 3.29
C GLY A 74 -2.42 -3.65 2.22
N CYS A 75 -3.30 -2.79 1.71
CA CYS A 75 -2.93 -1.76 0.73
C CYS A 75 -1.89 -0.79 1.28
N TRP A 76 -2.16 -0.21 2.46
CA TRP A 76 -1.31 0.84 3.03
C TRP A 76 0.10 0.34 3.37
N GLY A 77 0.23 -0.91 3.84
CA GLY A 77 1.53 -1.50 4.21
C GLY A 77 2.57 -1.47 3.09
N ARG A 78 2.14 -1.42 1.82
CA ARG A 78 3.02 -1.23 0.66
C ARG A 78 3.07 0.23 0.20
N MET A 79 1.92 0.90 0.17
CA MET A 79 1.80 2.29 -0.31
C MET A 79 2.52 3.30 0.59
N VAL A 80 2.71 2.99 1.87
CA VAL A 80 3.48 3.83 2.82
C VAL A 80 4.91 4.14 2.30
N PHE A 81 5.45 3.31 1.41
CA PHE A 81 6.76 3.50 0.79
C PHE A 81 6.72 4.10 -0.63
N MET A 82 5.58 4.59 -1.11
CA MET A 82 5.45 5.07 -2.50
C MET A 82 6.43 6.21 -2.84
N ALA A 83 6.74 7.08 -1.87
CA ALA A 83 7.71 8.16 -2.05
C ALA A 83 9.12 7.64 -2.38
N GLU A 84 9.49 6.48 -1.87
CA GLU A 84 10.77 5.83 -2.18
C GLU A 84 10.81 5.29 -3.62
N GLY A 85 9.66 5.12 -4.27
CA GLY A 85 9.53 4.84 -5.69
C GLY A 85 9.44 6.09 -6.57
N GLY A 86 9.51 7.29 -5.96
CA GLY A 86 9.37 8.57 -6.66
C GLY A 86 7.93 8.89 -7.06
N PHE A 87 6.94 8.49 -6.25
CA PHE A 87 5.56 8.96 -6.36
C PHE A 87 5.30 10.05 -5.33
N ASP A 88 4.63 11.12 -5.72
CA ASP A 88 4.12 12.12 -4.78
C ASP A 88 2.68 11.77 -4.41
N ILE A 89 2.39 11.65 -3.11
CA ILE A 89 1.03 11.35 -2.66
C ILE A 89 0.06 12.51 -2.95
N ALA A 90 0.57 13.72 -3.12
CA ALA A 90 -0.23 14.90 -3.46
C ALA A 90 -0.94 14.78 -4.83
N ASP A 91 -0.46 13.90 -5.72
CA ASP A 91 -1.12 13.60 -6.99
C ASP A 91 -2.46 12.83 -6.80
N TRP A 92 -2.72 12.30 -5.60
CA TRP A 92 -3.91 11.53 -5.24
C TRP A 92 -4.53 12.05 -3.92
N PRO A 93 -5.34 13.13 -3.97
CA PRO A 93 -5.79 13.85 -2.78
C PRO A 93 -6.74 13.04 -1.88
N HIS A 94 -7.56 12.14 -2.44
CA HIS A 94 -8.44 11.28 -1.65
C HIS A 94 -7.66 10.15 -0.97
N LEU A 95 -6.67 9.60 -1.66
CA LEU A 95 -5.70 8.65 -1.11
C LEU A 95 -4.91 9.32 0.02
N GLU A 96 -4.44 10.55 -0.15
CA GLU A 96 -3.76 11.30 0.92
C GLU A 96 -4.67 11.47 2.15
N ALA A 97 -5.93 11.85 1.94
CA ALA A 97 -6.90 11.95 3.03
C ALA A 97 -7.15 10.60 3.71
N TRP A 98 -7.26 9.51 2.96
CA TRP A 98 -7.37 8.14 3.48
C TRP A 98 -6.13 7.72 4.28
N ALA A 99 -4.93 8.01 3.78
CA ALA A 99 -3.67 7.77 4.47
C ALA A 99 -3.60 8.53 5.81
N ARG A 100 -4.08 9.78 5.86
CA ARG A 100 -4.19 10.55 7.12
C ARG A 100 -5.14 9.88 8.11
N ARG A 101 -6.27 9.33 7.67
CA ARG A 101 -7.19 8.58 8.55
C ARG A 101 -6.54 7.33 9.13
N LEU A 102 -5.80 6.58 8.30
CA LEU A 102 -5.06 5.39 8.77
C LEU A 102 -3.97 5.76 9.79
N LYS A 103 -3.21 6.83 9.54
CA LYS A 103 -2.17 7.34 10.45
C LYS A 103 -2.72 7.81 11.80
N ALA A 104 -3.99 8.21 11.85
CA ALA A 104 -4.66 8.65 13.08
C ALA A 104 -5.24 7.50 13.91
N MET A 105 -5.18 6.25 13.43
CA MET A 105 -5.72 5.11 14.17
C MET A 105 -4.87 4.77 15.41
N PRO A 106 -5.49 4.35 16.53
CA PRO A 106 -4.76 3.89 17.70
C PRO A 106 -3.77 2.75 17.35
N GLY A 107 -2.54 2.86 17.84
CA GLY A 107 -1.48 1.87 17.59
C GLY A 107 -0.80 1.98 16.23
N PHE A 108 -1.14 2.99 15.42
CA PHE A 108 -0.39 3.27 14.20
C PHE A 108 1.05 3.72 14.52
N ALA A 109 2.02 3.17 13.77
CA ALA A 109 3.39 3.66 13.71
C ALA A 109 3.95 3.37 12.31
N LEU A 110 4.94 4.16 11.86
CA LEU A 110 5.53 3.95 10.54
C LEU A 110 6.44 2.73 10.57
N PRO A 111 6.64 2.04 9.42
CA PRO A 111 7.48 0.85 9.38
C PRO A 111 8.90 1.09 9.93
N TYR A 112 9.51 2.24 9.65
CA TYR A 112 10.85 2.55 10.15
C TYR A 112 10.90 2.87 11.65
N ASP A 113 9.76 3.16 12.28
CA ASP A 113 9.67 3.32 13.74
C ASP A 113 9.56 1.95 14.44
N LEU A 114 9.02 0.95 13.73
CA LEU A 114 8.71 -0.37 14.27
C LEU A 114 9.76 -1.44 13.95
N ILE A 115 10.42 -1.35 12.80
CA ILE A 115 11.42 -2.34 12.36
C ILE A 115 12.69 -2.11 13.19
N PRO A 116 13.11 -3.06 14.05
CA PRO A 116 14.34 -2.93 14.80
C PRO A 116 15.51 -2.76 13.83
N SER A 117 16.28 -1.69 13.99
CA SER A 117 17.41 -1.39 13.11
C SER A 117 18.65 -2.24 13.40
N LYS A 118 18.63 -2.99 14.51
CA LYS A 118 19.67 -3.93 14.93
C LYS A 118 19.00 -5.26 15.23
N ASP A 119 19.67 -6.36 14.87
CA ASP A 119 19.29 -7.67 15.35
C ASP A 119 19.25 -7.62 16.88
N ARG A 120 18.10 -7.94 17.45
CA ARG A 120 18.01 -8.18 18.88
C ARG A 120 18.71 -9.51 19.12
N GLU A 121 19.89 -9.47 19.72
CA GLU A 121 20.58 -10.66 20.18
C GLU A 121 19.62 -11.43 21.10
N PHE A 122 19.37 -12.70 20.77
CA PHE A 122 18.47 -13.55 21.51
C PHE A 122 19.27 -14.12 22.69
N ASP A 123 18.99 -13.67 23.91
CA ASP A 123 19.58 -14.31 25.09
C ASP A 123 18.98 -15.71 25.23
N PRO A 124 19.77 -16.79 25.07
CA PRO A 124 19.27 -18.13 25.32
C PRO A 124 19.00 -18.26 26.82
N VAL A 125 17.75 -18.57 27.17
CA VAL A 125 17.31 -19.01 28.51
C VAL A 125 17.81 -20.41 28.80
#